data_AF-A0A0B0HB55-F1
#
_entry.id   AF-A0A0B0HB55-F1
#
_cell.length_a   1.000
_cell.length_b   1.000
_cell.length_c   1.000
_cell.angle_alpha   90.00
_cell.angle_beta   90.00
_cell.angle_gamma   90.00
#
_symmetry.space_group_name_H-M   'P 1'
#
loop_
_entity.id
_entity.type
_entity.pdbx_description
1 polymer ?
#
loop_
_entity_poly.entity_id
_entity_poly.type
_entity_poly.pdbx_seq_one_letter_code
_entity_poly.pdbx_strand_id
1 'polypeptide(L)'
;MKKTVLLTTITSLLLLLASASLASEDASKLIAEGNRLWSENKVEDAEVSFKKAIEADPDSPEAYGRLGALLMVQNRGDDAIAAYQEAITRDSENAKYFAALQYCLPAQGISCDGKGDGRTRNRT
;
A
#
# COMPACT_ATOMS: atom_id res chain seq x y z
N MET A 1 21.83 -7.30 -38.72
CA MET A 1 22.21 -6.91 -37.34
C MET A 1 21.21 -5.93 -36.71
N LYS A 2 20.87 -4.79 -37.32
CA LYS A 2 19.92 -3.80 -36.72
C LYS A 2 18.46 -4.28 -36.58
N LYS A 3 17.93 -5.03 -37.54
CA LYS A 3 16.53 -5.52 -37.53
C LYS A 3 16.25 -6.57 -36.44
N THR A 4 17.23 -7.44 -36.17
CA THR A 4 17.10 -8.51 -35.18
C THR A 4 17.10 -7.96 -33.75
N VAL A 5 17.95 -6.96 -33.47
CA VAL A 5 17.99 -6.25 -32.18
C VAL A 5 16.68 -5.51 -31.89
N LEU A 6 16.13 -4.82 -32.89
CA LEU A 6 14.85 -4.10 -32.77
C LEU A 6 13.67 -5.04 -32.47
N LEU A 7 13.61 -6.19 -33.14
CA LEU A 7 12.54 -7.16 -32.96
C LEU A 7 12.59 -7.82 -31.57
N THR A 8 13.79 -8.12 -31.05
CA THR A 8 13.95 -8.67 -29.70
C THR A 8 13.64 -7.65 -28.60
N THR A 9 13.98 -6.37 -28.80
CA THR A 9 13.63 -5.33 -27.80
C THR A 9 12.13 -5.05 -27.78
N ILE A 10 11.47 -5.04 -28.93
CA ILE A 10 10.01 -4.84 -29.01
C ILE A 10 9.27 -6.00 -28.35
N THR A 11 9.69 -7.25 -28.58
CA THR A 11 9.07 -8.42 -27.97
C THR A 11 9.33 -8.51 -26.46
N SER A 12 10.54 -8.19 -25.99
CA SER A 12 10.84 -8.12 -24.56
C SER A 12 10.02 -7.02 -23.86
N LEU A 13 9.85 -5.85 -24.49
CA LEU A 13 9.02 -4.78 -23.95
C LEU A 13 7.54 -5.16 -23.93
N LEU A 14 7.03 -5.79 -24.99
CA LEU A 14 5.66 -6.31 -25.04
C LEU A 14 5.38 -7.34 -23.94
N LEU A 15 6.33 -8.26 -23.70
CA LEU A 15 6.20 -9.27 -22.64
C LEU A 15 6.16 -8.62 -21.25
N LEU A 16 7.02 -7.64 -20.99
CA LEU A 16 7.05 -6.87 -19.73
C LEU A 16 5.73 -6.10 -19.50
N LEU A 17 5.20 -5.44 -20.53
CA LEU A 17 3.93 -4.72 -20.44
C LEU A 17 2.74 -5.65 -20.19
N ALA A 18 2.73 -6.83 -20.81
CA ALA A 18 1.67 -7.81 -20.59
C ALA A 18 1.66 -8.35 -19.15
N SER A 19 2.84 -8.68 -18.60
CA SER A 19 2.94 -9.13 -17.20
C SER A 19 2.51 -8.07 -16.20
N ALA A 20 2.87 -6.80 -16.43
CA ALA A 20 2.45 -5.70 -15.58
C ALA A 20 0.93 -5.49 -15.61
N SER A 21 0.32 -5.60 -16.80
CA SER A 21 -1.14 -5.49 -16.95
C SER A 21 -1.89 -6.58 -16.20
N LEU A 22 -1.39 -7.83 -16.22
CA LEU A 22 -1.98 -8.95 -15.48
C LEU A 22 -1.90 -8.72 -13.97
N ALA A 23 -0.73 -8.32 -13.46
CA ALA A 23 -0.52 -8.00 -12.04
C ALA A 23 -1.49 -6.92 -11.54
N SER A 24 -1.63 -5.83 -12.30
CA SER A 24 -2.54 -4.73 -11.94
C SER A 24 -4.02 -5.13 -11.94
N GLU A 25 -4.43 -6.07 -12.80
CA GLU A 25 -5.82 -6.53 -12.87
C GLU A 25 -6.17 -7.43 -11.68
N ASP A 26 -5.26 -8.33 -11.32
CA ASP A 26 -5.43 -9.24 -10.17
C ASP A 26 -5.44 -8.46 -8.85
N ALA A 27 -4.52 -7.49 -8.69
CA ALA A 27 -4.50 -6.62 -7.53
C ALA A 27 -5.78 -5.76 -7.42
N SER A 28 -6.27 -5.20 -8.52
CA SER A 28 -7.50 -4.40 -8.53
C SER A 28 -8.72 -5.20 -8.07
N LYS A 29 -8.83 -6.47 -8.47
CA LYS A 29 -9.91 -7.37 -8.01
C LYS A 29 -9.81 -7.62 -6.51
N LEU A 30 -8.61 -7.88 -6.00
CA LEU A 30 -8.36 -8.12 -4.58
C LEU A 30 -8.63 -6.87 -3.73
N ILE A 31 -8.30 -5.67 -4.24
CA ILE A 31 -8.65 -4.39 -3.62
C ILE A 31 -10.17 -4.22 -3.57
N ALA A 32 -10.87 -4.47 -4.67
CA ALA A 32 -12.33 -4.37 -4.71
C ALA A 32 -13.01 -5.31 -3.70
N GLU A 33 -12.50 -6.54 -3.60
CA GLU A 33 -12.96 -7.52 -2.61
C GLU A 33 -12.69 -7.05 -1.18
N GLY A 34 -11.48 -6.56 -0.89
CA GLY A 34 -11.14 -6.01 0.42
C GLY A 34 -12.05 -4.85 0.82
N ASN A 35 -12.42 -3.98 -0.13
CA ASN A 35 -13.36 -2.88 0.12
C ASN A 35 -14.78 -3.38 0.44
N ARG A 36 -15.24 -4.41 -0.29
CA ARG A 36 -16.54 -5.02 -0.04
C ARG A 36 -16.57 -5.64 1.36
N LEU A 37 -15.56 -6.42 1.72
CA LEU A 37 -15.42 -7.02 3.04
C LEU A 37 -15.36 -5.97 4.16
N TRP A 38 -14.62 -4.89 3.93
CA TRP A 38 -14.56 -3.77 4.87
C TRP A 38 -15.93 -3.11 5.05
N SER A 39 -16.69 -2.90 3.97
CA SER A 39 -18.05 -2.37 4.05
C SER A 39 -19.04 -3.31 4.77
N GLU A 40 -18.75 -4.61 4.78
CA GLU A 40 -19.48 -5.64 5.54
C GLU A 40 -19.00 -5.78 6.98
N ASN A 41 -18.10 -4.90 7.45
CA ASN A 41 -17.48 -4.94 8.78
C ASN A 41 -16.65 -6.22 9.05
N LYS A 42 -16.19 -6.91 8.00
CA LYS A 42 -15.27 -8.05 8.07
C LYS A 42 -13.83 -7.56 7.94
N VAL A 43 -13.37 -6.90 8.99
CA VAL A 43 -12.12 -6.13 9.00
C VAL A 43 -10.91 -7.04 8.78
N GLU A 44 -10.88 -8.21 9.40
CA GLU A 44 -9.77 -9.17 9.29
C GLU A 44 -9.66 -9.75 7.86
N ASP A 45 -10.78 -10.11 7.24
CA ASP A 45 -10.80 -10.63 5.87
C ASP A 45 -10.42 -9.54 4.84
N ALA A 46 -10.81 -8.30 5.11
CA ALA A 46 -10.39 -7.15 4.30
C ALA A 46 -8.87 -6.95 4.37
N GLU A 47 -8.25 -7.08 5.55
CA GLU A 47 -6.80 -6.97 5.73
C GLU A 47 -6.07 -8.05 4.90
N VAL A 48 -6.56 -9.29 4.94
CA VAL A 48 -6.03 -10.39 4.13
C VAL A 48 -6.14 -10.08 2.64
N SER A 49 -7.25 -9.52 2.19
CA SER A 49 -7.47 -9.19 0.78
C SER A 49 -6.53 -8.09 0.30
N PHE A 50 -6.31 -7.05 1.09
CA PHE A 50 -5.34 -5.99 0.76
C PHE A 50 -3.89 -6.50 0.75
N LYS A 51 -3.53 -7.39 1.68
CA LYS A 51 -2.21 -8.05 1.68
C LYS A 51 -1.99 -8.91 0.43
N LYS A 52 -3.00 -9.69 0.02
CA LYS A 52 -2.95 -10.44 -1.24
C LYS A 52 -2.84 -9.51 -2.46
N ALA A 53 -3.49 -8.35 -2.44
CA ALA A 53 -3.35 -7.36 -3.51
C ALA A 53 -1.90 -6.85 -3.62
N ILE A 54 -1.24 -6.63 -2.48
CA ILE A 54 0.19 -6.27 -2.43
C ILE A 54 1.07 -7.41 -2.96
N GLU A 55 0.75 -8.66 -2.64
CA GLU A 55 1.50 -9.83 -3.18
C GLU A 55 1.32 -9.97 -4.71
N ALA A 56 0.14 -9.65 -5.23
CA ALA A 56 -0.16 -9.70 -6.66
C ALA A 56 0.48 -8.54 -7.44
N ASP A 57 0.45 -7.33 -6.87
CA ASP A 57 1.08 -6.13 -7.42
C ASP A 57 1.81 -5.37 -6.30
N PRO A 58 3.11 -5.66 -6.10
CA PRO A 58 3.93 -5.00 -5.09
C PRO A 58 4.13 -3.51 -5.34
N ASP A 59 3.83 -3.01 -6.55
CA ASP A 59 3.97 -1.63 -6.95
C ASP A 59 2.65 -0.86 -6.85
N SER A 60 1.55 -1.49 -6.42
CA SER A 60 0.24 -0.85 -6.30
C SER A 60 0.13 0.10 -5.10
N PRO A 61 0.20 1.44 -5.27
CA PRO A 61 0.06 2.38 -4.16
C PRO A 61 -1.33 2.31 -3.53
N GLU A 62 -2.36 1.95 -4.30
CA GLU A 62 -3.73 1.80 -3.81
C GLU A 62 -3.83 0.69 -2.77
N ALA A 63 -3.21 -0.47 -3.01
CA ALA A 63 -3.25 -1.60 -2.08
C ALA A 63 -2.67 -1.23 -0.71
N TYR A 64 -1.50 -0.59 -0.68
CA TYR A 64 -0.89 -0.08 0.55
C TYR A 64 -1.74 1.00 1.22
N GLY A 65 -2.29 1.95 0.46
CA GLY A 65 -3.14 2.99 1.01
C GLY A 65 -4.44 2.46 1.63
N ARG A 66 -5.04 1.42 1.04
CA ARG A 66 -6.22 0.73 1.56
C ARG A 66 -5.89 -0.01 2.86
N LEU A 67 -4.76 -0.72 2.89
CA LEU A 67 -4.27 -1.38 4.09
C LEU A 67 -4.01 -0.37 5.22
N GLY A 68 -3.34 0.75 4.95
CA GLY A 68 -3.10 1.80 5.94
C GLY A 68 -4.40 2.35 6.54
N ALA A 69 -5.42 2.58 5.70
CA ALA A 69 -6.71 3.08 6.16
C ALA A 69 -7.46 2.07 7.04
N LEU A 70 -7.38 0.78 6.70
CA LEU A 70 -7.95 -0.30 7.51
C LEU A 70 -7.24 -0.42 8.87
N LEU A 71 -5.91 -0.36 8.88
CA LEU A 71 -5.08 -0.43 10.09
C LEU A 71 -5.37 0.73 11.06
N MET A 72 -5.65 1.92 10.53
CA MET A 72 -6.14 3.06 11.32
C MET A 72 -7.43 2.72 12.06
N VAL A 73 -8.40 2.08 11.40
CA VAL A 73 -9.67 1.66 12.02
C VAL A 73 -9.43 0.59 13.09
N GLN A 74 -8.42 -0.26 12.91
CA GLN A 74 -8.00 -1.25 13.90
C GLN A 74 -7.14 -0.66 15.04
N ASN A 75 -6.94 0.67 15.08
CA ASN A 75 -6.09 1.35 16.07
C ASN A 75 -4.62 0.85 16.06
N ARG A 76 -4.14 0.44 14.88
CA ARG A 76 -2.75 0.00 14.62
C ARG A 76 -2.00 1.10 13.89
N GLY A 77 -1.80 2.23 14.58
CA GLY A 77 -1.25 3.46 13.98
C GLY A 77 0.14 3.29 13.38
N ASP A 78 1.06 2.59 14.07
CA ASP A 78 2.42 2.40 13.55
C ASP A 78 2.46 1.57 12.27
N ASP A 79 1.65 0.50 12.20
CA ASP A 79 1.52 -0.32 10.98
C ASP A 79 0.88 0.51 9.85
N ALA A 80 -0.08 1.38 10.18
CA ALA A 80 -0.72 2.26 9.21
C ALA A 80 0.27 3.30 8.63
N ILE A 81 1.14 3.87 9.47
CA ILE A 81 2.22 4.77 9.03
C ILE A 81 3.11 4.06 8.02
N ALA A 82 3.56 2.85 8.33
CA ALA A 82 4.42 2.07 7.43
C ALA A 82 3.70 1.81 6.09
N ALA A 83 2.44 1.41 6.11
CA ALA A 83 1.66 1.19 4.89
C ALA A 83 1.48 2.48 4.06
N TYR A 84 1.19 3.62 4.69
CA TYR A 84 1.08 4.88 3.96
C TYR A 84 2.41 5.38 3.40
N GLN A 85 3.53 5.12 4.09
CA GLN A 85 4.86 5.41 3.57
C GLN A 85 5.15 4.60 2.30
N GLU A 86 4.83 3.30 2.31
CA GLU A 86 4.98 2.46 1.10
C GLU A 86 4.10 2.96 -0.05
N ALA A 87 2.87 3.40 0.22
CA ALA A 87 2.00 4.02 -0.79
C ALA A 87 2.61 5.29 -1.39
N ILE A 88 3.17 6.17 -0.54
CA ILE A 88 3.84 7.41 -0.95
C ILE A 88 5.11 7.14 -1.76
N THR A 89 5.88 6.10 -1.41
CA THR A 89 7.08 5.73 -2.16
C THR A 89 6.75 5.31 -3.60
N ARG A 90 5.57 4.73 -3.82
CA ARG A 90 5.11 4.30 -5.15
C ARG A 90 4.38 5.41 -5.91
N ASP A 91 3.61 6.23 -5.21
CA ASP A 91 2.90 7.37 -5.77
C ASP A 91 3.01 8.59 -4.85
N SER A 92 4.07 9.37 -5.10
CA SER A 92 4.37 10.58 -4.34
C SER A 92 3.52 11.80 -4.73
N GLU A 93 2.69 11.71 -5.77
CA GLU A 93 1.83 12.81 -6.21
C GLU A 93 0.42 12.70 -5.61
N ASN A 94 0.06 11.54 -5.07
CA ASN A 94 -1.24 11.31 -4.48
C ASN A 94 -1.34 11.90 -3.07
N ALA A 95 -1.82 13.14 -3.03
CA ALA A 95 -2.04 13.92 -1.81
C ALA A 95 -2.89 13.19 -0.74
N LYS A 96 -3.71 12.19 -1.11
CA LYS A 96 -4.52 11.43 -0.14
C LYS A 96 -3.64 10.66 0.84
N TYR A 97 -2.53 10.07 0.39
CA TYR A 97 -1.66 9.30 1.27
C TYR A 97 -0.91 10.21 2.24
N PHE A 98 -0.47 11.39 1.80
CA PHE A 98 0.13 12.39 2.67
C PHE A 98 -0.86 12.92 3.71
N ALA A 99 -2.10 13.21 3.30
CA ALA A 99 -3.14 13.66 4.22
C ALA A 99 -3.48 12.58 5.26
N ALA A 100 -3.55 11.31 4.83
CA ALA A 100 -3.80 10.19 5.73
C ALA A 100 -2.62 9.94 6.69
N LEU A 101 -1.37 10.08 6.21
CA LEU A 101 -0.18 10.01 7.05
C LEU A 101 -0.13 11.17 8.06
N GLN A 102 -0.51 12.39 7.65
CA GLN A 102 -0.61 13.55 8.55
C GLN A 102 -1.69 13.35 9.63
N TYR A 103 -2.82 12.73 9.29
CA TYR A 103 -3.82 12.35 10.28
C TYR A 103 -3.30 11.29 11.26
N CYS A 104 -2.42 10.42 10.80
CA CYS A 104 -1.79 9.37 11.61
C CYS A 104 -0.59 9.86 12.44
N LEU A 105 0.05 10.97 12.07
CA LEU A 105 1.15 11.59 12.80
C LEU A 105 0.57 12.62 13.78
N PRO A 106 0.37 12.27 15.06
CA PRO A 106 -0.06 13.26 16.04
C PRO A 106 1.03 14.31 16.14
N ALA A 107 0.61 15.57 16.01
CA ALA A 107 1.46 16.72 16.23
C ALA A 107 2.22 16.54 17.56
N GLN A 108 3.54 16.31 17.45
CA GLN A 108 4.49 16.34 18.56
C GLN A 108 4.31 15.27 19.65
N GLY A 109 4.70 14.03 19.33
CA GLY A 109 5.41 13.18 20.30
C GLY A 109 4.59 12.32 21.26
N ILE A 110 3.42 11.83 20.84
CA ILE A 110 2.70 10.74 21.52
C ILE A 110 2.39 9.70 20.46
N SER A 111 3.01 8.53 20.50
CA SER A 111 2.75 7.45 19.55
C SER A 111 1.28 7.08 19.57
N CYS A 112 0.73 6.73 18.39
CA CYS A 112 -0.57 6.07 18.24
C CYS A 112 -0.46 4.61 18.71
N ASP A 113 0.13 4.42 19.88
CA ASP A 113 0.39 3.14 20.47
C ASP A 113 -0.87 2.67 21.21
N GLY A 114 -1.43 1.55 20.73
CA GLY A 114 -2.28 0.70 21.54
C GLY A 114 -1.53 0.00 22.69
N LYS A 115 -0.22 0.24 22.88
CA LYS A 115 0.55 -0.23 24.04
C LYS A 115 1.61 0.79 24.46
N GLY A 116 1.46 1.36 25.64
CA GLY A 116 2.53 2.13 26.25
C GLY A 116 3.79 1.27 26.44
N ASP A 117 4.90 1.67 25.82
CA ASP A 117 6.23 1.44 26.38
C ASP A 117 6.88 2.80 26.64
N GLY A 118 6.99 3.13 27.93
CA GLY A 118 7.66 4.30 28.43
C GLY A 118 9.18 4.22 28.28
N ARG A 119 9.69 4.31 27.04
CA ARG A 119 11.13 4.50 26.80
C ARG A 119 11.42 5.77 26.01
N THR A 120 11.43 6.83 26.82
CA THR A 120 12.49 7.84 26.85
C THR A 120 12.77 8.57 25.54
N ARG A 121 12.15 9.75 25.48
CA ARG A 121 12.87 10.99 25.19
C ARG A 121 14.29 10.91 25.76
N ASN A 122 15.30 10.89 24.89
CA ASN A 122 16.56 11.51 25.23
C ASN A 122 16.99 12.41 24.08
N ARG A 123 16.55 13.66 24.19
CA ARG A 123 17.10 14.79 23.47
C ARG A 123 18.18 15.36 24.38
N THR A 124 19.44 15.11 24.03
CA THR A 124 20.59 15.97 24.36
C THR A 124 21.24 16.36 23.06
#